data_AF-A0A439MQU3-F1
#
_entry.id   AF-A0A439MQU3-F1
#
_cell.length_a   1.000
_cell.length_b   1.000
_cell.length_c   1.000
_cell.angle_alpha   90.00
_cell.angle_beta   90.00
_cell.angle_gamma   90.00
#
_symmetry.space_group_name_H-M   'P 1'
#
loop_
_entity.id
_entity.type
_entity.pdbx_description
1 polymer ?
#
loop_
_entity_poly.entity_id
_entity_poly.type
_entity_poly.pdbx_seq_one_letter_code
_entity_poly.pdbx_strand_id
1 'polypeptide(L)'
;MRQALHLVSLPMHDPLQPSAQLGYLHGHAARNLADFVKTQSYSGHFDVLWLWKGLGMREAYFTHRLFGEELFFLACCHDHPVLFERAFAAYEKFRAPPVHADRSQIASLSMSVKQWTGRVLAPALNPDHLNVIGFSTTFAQVFSSILVCRELQRIAAAPMLFVFGGASVTMPETRQALALWGVDGLVVQSNGEAPLEALVRTIAALPEE
;
A
#
# COMPACT_ATOMS: atom_id res chain seq x y z
N MET A 1 27.19 3.71 1.61
CA MET A 1 26.34 3.13 0.54
C MET A 1 24.98 3.85 0.53
N ARG A 2 24.19 3.83 -0.55
CA ARG A 2 22.93 4.59 -0.64
C ARG A 2 21.77 3.82 -0.02
N GLN A 3 20.98 4.46 0.84
CA GLN A 3 19.72 3.92 1.37
C GLN A 3 18.73 3.70 0.21
N ALA A 4 17.69 2.88 0.43
CA ALA A 4 16.70 2.58 -0.60
C ALA A 4 15.38 3.30 -0.31
N LEU A 5 14.82 3.95 -1.33
CA LEU A 5 13.51 4.57 -1.30
C LEU A 5 12.57 3.80 -2.23
N HIS A 6 11.54 3.19 -1.66
CA HIS A 6 10.52 2.42 -2.36
C HIS A 6 9.21 3.19 -2.34
N LEU A 7 8.79 3.69 -3.49
CA LEU A 7 7.52 4.39 -3.63
C LEU A 7 6.47 3.41 -4.14
N VAL A 8 5.38 3.23 -3.40
CA VAL A 8 4.37 2.21 -3.65
C VAL A 8 3.01 2.87 -3.86
N SER A 9 2.28 2.41 -4.87
CA SER A 9 0.86 2.71 -5.01
C SER A 9 0.09 1.44 -5.35
N LEU A 10 -1.03 1.23 -4.67
CA LEU A 10 -1.80 0.00 -4.70
C LEU A 10 -3.16 0.21 -5.38
N PRO A 11 -3.87 -0.86 -5.79
CA PRO A 11 -5.10 -0.69 -6.53
C PRO A 11 -6.08 0.30 -5.88
N MET A 12 -6.59 1.22 -6.71
CA MET A 12 -7.77 2.03 -6.43
C MET A 12 -9.05 1.30 -6.88
N HIS A 13 -10.19 1.98 -6.72
CA HIS A 13 -11.44 1.65 -7.39
C HIS A 13 -11.32 1.58 -8.93
N ASP A 14 -10.41 2.37 -9.54
CA ASP A 14 -10.12 2.34 -10.99
C ASP A 14 -8.67 1.88 -11.28
N PRO A 15 -8.43 0.62 -11.65
CA PRO A 15 -7.12 0.12 -12.05
C PRO A 15 -6.55 0.69 -13.35
N LEU A 16 -7.35 1.37 -14.17
CA LEU A 16 -6.87 2.02 -15.40
C LEU A 16 -6.30 3.41 -15.14
N GLN A 17 -6.42 3.92 -13.93
CA GLN A 17 -5.86 5.20 -13.51
C GLN A 17 -4.69 4.98 -12.55
N PRO A 18 -3.51 4.54 -13.01
CA PRO A 18 -2.35 4.44 -12.11
C PRO A 18 -2.06 5.81 -11.49
N SER A 19 -1.56 5.82 -10.24
CA SER A 19 -1.27 7.06 -9.52
C SER A 19 -0.25 7.93 -10.27
N ALA A 20 -0.73 9.03 -10.86
CA ALA A 20 0.14 10.05 -11.44
C ALA A 20 1.06 10.66 -10.37
N GLN A 21 0.56 10.78 -9.13
CA GLN A 21 1.30 11.27 -7.97
C GLN A 21 2.55 10.43 -7.70
N LEU A 22 2.46 9.10 -7.86
CA LEU A 22 3.62 8.22 -7.73
C LEU A 22 4.73 8.57 -8.73
N GLY A 23 4.35 8.83 -9.99
CA GLY A 23 5.29 9.24 -11.04
C GLY A 23 5.94 10.59 -10.76
N TYR A 24 5.16 11.58 -10.30
CA TYR A 24 5.69 12.89 -9.90
C TYR A 24 6.68 12.77 -8.74
N LEU A 25 6.34 12.02 -7.69
CA LEU A 25 7.23 11.79 -6.54
C LEU A 25 8.50 11.05 -6.95
N HIS A 26 8.40 10.06 -7.85
CA HIS A 26 9.57 9.39 -8.39
C HIS A 26 10.49 10.36 -9.12
N GLY A 27 9.95 11.17 -10.04
CA GLY A 27 10.72 12.15 -10.79
C GLY A 27 11.39 13.18 -9.87
N HIS A 28 10.68 13.63 -8.83
CA HIS A 28 11.22 14.51 -7.80
C HIS A 28 12.39 13.85 -7.05
N ALA A 29 12.22 12.63 -6.55
CA ALA A 29 13.25 11.92 -5.80
C ALA A 29 14.47 11.57 -6.67
N ALA A 30 14.25 11.13 -7.91
CA ALA A 30 15.32 10.83 -8.86
C ALA A 30 16.13 12.09 -9.22
N ARG A 31 15.50 13.28 -9.22
CA ARG A 31 16.20 14.54 -9.51
C ARG A 31 16.93 15.11 -8.31
N ASN A 32 16.31 15.12 -7.14
CA ASN A 32 16.80 15.88 -5.98
C ASN A 32 17.50 15.01 -4.92
N LEU A 33 17.25 13.69 -4.93
CA LEU A 33 17.68 12.77 -3.88
C LEU A 33 18.58 11.63 -4.38
N ALA A 34 18.91 11.60 -5.67
CA ALA A 34 19.70 10.51 -6.27
C ALA A 34 21.06 10.29 -5.60
N ASP A 35 21.67 11.34 -5.05
CA ASP A 35 22.95 11.24 -4.34
C ASP A 35 22.82 10.53 -2.99
N PHE A 36 21.64 10.59 -2.37
CA PHE A 36 21.37 10.03 -1.05
C PHE A 36 20.76 8.62 -1.12
N VAL A 37 19.80 8.42 -2.04
CA VAL A 37 19.00 7.20 -2.10
C VAL A 37 18.81 6.68 -3.51
N LYS A 38 18.72 5.36 -3.63
CA LYS A 38 18.22 4.73 -4.85
C LYS A 38 16.70 4.67 -4.79
N THR A 39 16.04 5.36 -5.70
CA THR A 39 14.56 5.38 -5.78
C THR A 39 14.04 4.30 -6.71
N GLN A 40 13.05 3.54 -6.26
CA GLN A 40 12.28 2.61 -7.09
C GLN A 40 10.79 2.86 -6.86
N SER A 41 9.98 2.68 -7.92
CA SER A 41 8.52 2.82 -7.84
C SER A 41 7.83 1.52 -8.22
N TYR A 42 6.77 1.21 -7.50
CA TYR A 42 5.98 0.00 -7.65
C TYR A 42 4.51 0.36 -7.74
N SER A 43 3.86 -0.16 -8.77
CA SER A 43 2.41 -0.05 -8.92
C SER A 43 1.79 -1.44 -8.80
N GLY A 44 1.09 -1.68 -7.70
CA GLY A 44 0.32 -2.91 -7.52
C GLY A 44 -1.02 -2.91 -8.26
N HIS A 45 -1.40 -1.81 -8.93
CA HIS A 45 -2.73 -1.61 -9.53
C HIS A 45 -3.15 -2.76 -10.44
N PHE A 46 -2.31 -3.07 -11.42
CA PHE A 46 -2.61 -4.12 -12.39
C PHE A 46 -2.23 -5.50 -11.84
N ASP A 47 -1.03 -5.64 -11.27
CA ASP A 47 -0.49 -6.93 -10.88
C ASP A 47 -1.32 -7.63 -9.79
N VAL A 48 -1.76 -6.90 -8.76
CA VAL A 48 -2.57 -7.47 -7.68
C VAL A 48 -3.92 -7.93 -8.23
N LEU A 49 -4.56 -7.12 -9.07
CA LEU A 49 -5.85 -7.48 -9.66
C LEU A 49 -5.72 -8.61 -10.68
N TRP A 50 -4.63 -8.65 -11.44
CA TRP A 50 -4.32 -9.75 -12.34
C TRP A 50 -4.07 -11.05 -11.57
N LEU A 51 -3.33 -11.00 -10.46
CA LEU A 51 -3.17 -12.16 -9.59
C LEU A 51 -4.50 -12.61 -8.96
N TRP A 52 -5.41 -11.67 -8.71
CA TRP A 52 -6.71 -11.96 -8.11
C TRP A 52 -7.72 -12.54 -9.11
N LYS A 53 -7.76 -12.03 -10.34
CA LYS A 53 -8.83 -12.31 -11.32
C LYS A 53 -8.35 -12.86 -12.66
N GLY A 54 -7.05 -12.75 -12.96
CA GLY A 54 -6.43 -13.23 -14.21
C GLY A 54 -7.12 -12.69 -15.46
N LEU A 55 -7.43 -13.59 -16.39
CA LEU A 55 -8.15 -13.26 -17.63
C LEU A 55 -9.54 -12.64 -17.38
N GLY A 56 -10.14 -12.90 -16.22
CA GLY A 56 -11.41 -12.28 -15.81
C GLY A 56 -11.26 -10.86 -15.28
N MET A 57 -10.08 -10.23 -15.40
CA MET A 57 -9.85 -8.88 -14.90
C MET A 57 -10.72 -7.83 -15.61
N ARG A 58 -11.10 -8.03 -16.87
CA ARG A 58 -12.01 -7.10 -17.57
C ARG A 58 -13.41 -7.15 -16.96
N GLU A 59 -13.97 -8.35 -16.82
CA GLU A 59 -15.26 -8.59 -16.19
C GLU A 59 -15.22 -8.13 -14.73
N ALA A 60 -14.14 -8.46 -14.02
CA ALA A 60 -13.90 -7.99 -12.67
C ALA A 60 -13.81 -6.47 -12.63
N TYR A 61 -13.12 -5.79 -13.55
CA TYR A 61 -13.10 -4.34 -13.60
C TYR A 61 -14.51 -3.77 -13.79
N PHE A 62 -15.30 -4.26 -14.75
CA PHE A 62 -16.66 -3.73 -14.93
C PHE A 62 -17.61 -4.06 -13.77
N THR A 63 -17.49 -5.27 -13.22
CA THR A 63 -18.28 -5.72 -12.06
C THR A 63 -17.80 -5.05 -10.77
N HIS A 64 -16.52 -4.67 -10.73
CA HIS A 64 -15.81 -4.29 -9.52
C HIS A 64 -15.15 -2.90 -9.52
N ARG A 65 -15.37 -2.06 -10.53
CA ARG A 65 -14.89 -0.67 -10.62
C ARG A 65 -15.40 0.26 -9.52
N LEU A 66 -16.39 -0.21 -8.76
CA LEU A 66 -16.95 0.48 -7.59
C LEU A 66 -16.48 -0.13 -6.26
N PHE A 67 -15.66 -1.18 -6.29
CA PHE A 67 -15.12 -1.73 -5.05
C PHE A 67 -14.07 -0.75 -4.57
N GLY A 68 -14.35 -0.17 -3.41
CA GLY A 68 -13.43 0.70 -2.73
C GLY A 68 -12.53 -0.11 -1.81
N GLU A 69 -12.03 0.63 -0.85
CA GLU A 69 -11.17 0.17 0.22
C GLU A 69 -11.85 -0.89 1.13
N GLU A 70 -13.17 -1.04 1.09
CA GLU A 70 -13.89 -2.01 1.93
C GLU A 70 -13.47 -3.47 1.69
N LEU A 71 -13.09 -3.85 0.46
CA LEU A 71 -12.54 -5.20 0.23
C LEU A 71 -11.18 -5.39 0.86
N PHE A 72 -10.33 -4.36 0.79
CA PHE A 72 -9.03 -4.38 1.41
C PHE A 72 -9.16 -4.36 2.94
N PHE A 73 -10.16 -3.68 3.48
CA PHE A 73 -10.54 -3.79 4.90
C PHE A 73 -10.91 -5.23 5.27
N LEU A 74 -11.79 -5.88 4.51
CA LEU A 74 -12.15 -7.28 4.74
C LEU A 74 -10.93 -8.21 4.60
N ALA A 75 -10.04 -7.94 3.65
CA ALA A 75 -8.79 -8.67 3.47
C ALA A 75 -7.81 -8.47 4.64
N CYS A 76 -7.73 -7.28 5.24
CA CYS A 76 -7.01 -7.04 6.50
C CYS A 76 -7.59 -7.88 7.64
N CYS A 77 -8.92 -7.98 7.69
CA CYS A 77 -9.65 -8.74 8.70
C CYS A 77 -9.51 -10.26 8.52
N HIS A 78 -9.03 -10.75 7.38
CA HIS A 78 -9.03 -12.18 7.07
C HIS A 78 -8.33 -13.03 8.14
N ASP A 79 -7.24 -12.52 8.71
CA ASP A 79 -6.47 -13.20 9.77
C ASP A 79 -7.09 -13.02 11.18
N HIS A 80 -8.27 -12.38 11.30
CA HIS A 80 -9.00 -12.11 12.54
C HIS A 80 -10.48 -12.57 12.42
N PRO A 81 -10.78 -13.87 12.63
CA PRO A 81 -12.08 -14.46 12.28
C PRO A 81 -13.31 -13.73 12.84
N VAL A 82 -13.26 -13.30 14.10
CA VAL A 82 -14.37 -12.59 14.75
C VAL A 82 -14.60 -11.20 14.13
N LEU A 83 -13.51 -10.48 13.83
CA LEU A 83 -13.60 -9.17 13.19
C LEU A 83 -14.05 -9.32 11.73
N PHE A 84 -13.52 -10.32 11.03
CA PHE A 84 -13.90 -10.65 9.66
C PHE A 84 -15.39 -10.89 9.53
N GLU A 85 -15.98 -11.77 10.33
CA GLU A 85 -17.41 -12.09 10.21
C GLU A 85 -18.30 -10.88 10.52
N ARG A 86 -17.92 -10.04 11.50
CA ARG A 86 -18.63 -8.78 11.79
C ARG A 86 -18.55 -7.80 10.62
N ALA A 87 -17.36 -7.61 10.06
CA ALA A 87 -17.14 -6.73 8.92
C ALA A 87 -17.85 -7.24 7.67
N PHE A 88 -17.80 -8.54 7.41
CA PHE A 88 -18.44 -9.18 6.26
C PHE A 88 -19.96 -9.05 6.35
N ALA A 89 -20.56 -9.28 7.52
CA ALA A 89 -21.99 -9.07 7.72
C ALA A 89 -22.41 -7.60 7.46
N ALA A 90 -21.59 -6.63 7.87
CA ALA A 90 -21.83 -5.22 7.55
C ALA A 90 -21.73 -4.96 6.04
N TYR A 91 -20.69 -5.48 5.39
CA TYR A 91 -20.53 -5.41 3.94
C TYR A 91 -21.76 -5.99 3.20
N GLU A 92 -22.26 -7.15 3.62
CA GLU A 92 -23.45 -7.76 2.98
C GLU A 92 -24.71 -6.91 3.13
N LYS A 93 -24.82 -6.13 4.21
CA LYS A 93 -25.94 -5.22 4.45
C LYS A 93 -25.87 -3.94 3.61
N PHE A 94 -24.66 -3.42 3.37
CA PHE A 94 -24.45 -2.13 2.71
C PHE A 94 -23.99 -2.23 1.25
N ARG A 95 -23.69 -3.44 0.75
CA ARG A 95 -23.30 -3.63 -0.66
C ARG A 95 -24.41 -3.18 -1.61
N ALA A 96 -24.03 -2.39 -2.61
CA ALA A 96 -24.92 -2.03 -3.71
C ALA A 96 -24.80 -3.07 -4.84
N PRO A 97 -25.90 -3.59 -5.41
CA PRO A 97 -25.83 -4.46 -6.59
C PRO A 97 -25.09 -3.76 -7.76
N PRO A 98 -24.33 -4.50 -8.59
CA PRO A 98 -24.16 -5.96 -8.65
C PRO A 98 -22.94 -6.49 -7.86
N VAL A 99 -22.39 -5.69 -6.95
CA VAL A 99 -21.12 -5.95 -6.26
C VAL A 99 -21.29 -7.08 -5.24
N HIS A 100 -20.80 -8.28 -5.57
CA HIS A 100 -20.76 -9.42 -4.67
C HIS A 100 -19.34 -10.00 -4.63
N ALA A 101 -18.59 -9.67 -3.56
CA ALA A 101 -17.44 -10.45 -3.16
C ALA A 101 -17.86 -11.49 -2.12
N ASP A 102 -17.68 -12.77 -2.42
CA ASP A 102 -17.83 -13.83 -1.42
C ASP A 102 -16.55 -13.98 -0.57
N ARG A 103 -16.64 -14.79 0.49
CA ARG A 103 -15.51 -15.02 1.41
C ARG A 103 -14.27 -15.57 0.72
N SER A 104 -14.46 -16.46 -0.26
CA SER A 104 -13.37 -17.05 -1.05
C SER A 104 -12.68 -15.98 -1.89
N GLN A 105 -13.43 -15.06 -2.48
CA GLN A 105 -12.90 -13.94 -3.24
C GLN A 105 -12.12 -12.96 -2.34
N ILE A 106 -12.56 -12.70 -1.11
CA ILE A 106 -11.77 -11.89 -0.15
C ILE A 106 -10.48 -12.59 0.24
N ALA A 107 -10.54 -13.88 0.56
CA ALA A 107 -9.36 -14.67 0.90
C ALA A 107 -8.35 -14.67 -0.26
N SER A 108 -8.85 -14.87 -1.49
CA SER A 108 -8.04 -14.80 -2.71
C SER A 108 -7.40 -13.41 -2.90
N LEU A 109 -8.14 -12.32 -2.68
CA LEU A 109 -7.57 -10.96 -2.75
C LEU A 109 -6.44 -10.76 -1.74
N SER A 110 -6.64 -11.18 -0.48
CA SER A 110 -5.61 -11.12 0.56
C SER A 110 -4.35 -11.89 0.12
N MET A 111 -4.53 -13.09 -0.42
CA MET A 111 -3.42 -13.90 -0.95
C MET A 111 -2.72 -13.25 -2.15
N SER A 112 -3.45 -12.61 -3.06
CA SER A 112 -2.86 -11.90 -4.21
C SER A 112 -2.00 -10.72 -3.78
N VAL A 113 -2.44 -9.93 -2.78
CA VAL A 113 -1.63 -8.85 -2.20
C VAL A 113 -0.37 -9.44 -1.54
N LYS A 114 -0.52 -10.47 -0.71
CA LYS A 114 0.62 -11.13 -0.05
C LYS A 114 1.63 -11.68 -1.07
N GLN A 115 1.14 -12.35 -2.11
CA GLN A 115 1.97 -12.87 -3.20
C GLN A 115 2.69 -11.77 -3.97
N TRP A 116 2.01 -10.67 -4.29
CA TRP A 116 2.64 -9.53 -4.96
C TRP A 116 3.73 -8.92 -4.08
N THR A 117 3.45 -8.68 -2.81
CA THR A 117 4.42 -8.17 -1.84
C THR A 117 5.68 -9.05 -1.78
N GLY A 118 5.52 -10.36 -1.64
CA GLY A 118 6.64 -11.29 -1.57
C GLY A 118 7.42 -11.48 -2.87
N ARG A 119 6.80 -11.26 -4.04
CA ARG A 119 7.45 -11.41 -5.35
C ARG A 119 8.08 -10.14 -5.88
N VAL A 120 7.53 -8.98 -5.52
CA VAL A 120 7.88 -7.69 -6.12
C VAL A 120 8.61 -6.78 -5.13
N LEU A 121 8.03 -6.55 -3.95
CA LEU A 121 8.57 -5.60 -2.98
C LEU A 121 9.67 -6.20 -2.12
N ALA A 122 9.39 -7.33 -1.46
CA ALA A 122 10.31 -7.93 -0.50
C ALA A 122 11.70 -8.25 -1.10
N PRO A 123 11.82 -8.79 -2.33
CA PRO A 123 13.13 -9.08 -2.92
C PRO A 123 13.95 -7.83 -3.28
N ALA A 124 13.33 -6.65 -3.33
CA ALA A 124 14.01 -5.40 -3.64
C ALA A 124 14.56 -4.69 -2.39
N LEU A 125 14.19 -5.14 -1.19
CA LEU A 125 14.66 -4.57 0.07
C LEU A 125 16.12 -4.92 0.30
N ASN A 126 16.88 -3.96 0.82
CA ASN A 126 18.25 -4.18 1.24
C ASN A 126 18.28 -4.55 2.74
N PRO A 127 18.77 -5.75 3.12
CA PRO A 127 18.81 -6.16 4.52
C PRO A 127 19.80 -5.34 5.37
N ASP A 128 20.83 -4.76 4.74
CA ASP A 128 21.93 -4.07 5.45
C ASP A 128 21.68 -2.57 5.63
N HIS A 129 20.56 -2.04 5.09
CA HIS A 129 20.26 -0.61 5.10
C HIS A 129 18.80 -0.34 5.39
N LEU A 130 18.51 0.82 5.98
CA LEU A 130 17.14 1.28 6.14
C LEU A 130 16.46 1.44 4.77
N ASN A 131 15.29 0.82 4.63
CA ASN A 131 14.42 0.92 3.47
C ASN A 131 13.26 1.87 3.80
N VAL A 132 13.20 3.03 3.14
CA VAL A 132 12.07 3.95 3.28
C VAL A 132 10.99 3.53 2.29
N ILE A 133 9.81 3.16 2.78
CA ILE A 133 8.70 2.65 1.96
C ILE A 133 7.56 3.65 2.02
N GLY A 134 7.44 4.46 0.97
CA GLY A 134 6.45 5.51 0.83
C GLY A 134 5.20 5.04 0.09
N PHE A 135 4.05 5.04 0.75
CA PHE A 135 2.75 4.75 0.15
C PHE A 135 2.07 6.04 -0.30
N SER A 136 1.74 6.13 -1.59
CA SER A 136 0.76 7.10 -2.06
C SER A 136 -0.63 6.54 -1.79
N THR A 137 -1.30 7.10 -0.79
CA THR A 137 -2.67 6.78 -0.37
C THR A 137 -3.62 7.89 -0.79
N THR A 138 -3.94 7.90 -2.08
CA THR A 138 -4.93 8.81 -2.67
C THR A 138 -6.19 8.01 -3.00
N PHE A 139 -7.38 8.53 -2.74
CA PHE A 139 -8.64 7.85 -3.08
C PHE A 139 -8.85 6.48 -2.42
N ALA A 140 -8.60 6.39 -1.11
CA ALA A 140 -8.84 5.20 -0.31
C ALA A 140 -7.96 4.01 -0.75
N GLN A 141 -6.66 4.13 -0.44
CA GLN A 141 -5.65 3.06 -0.53
C GLN A 141 -4.95 2.79 0.83
N VAL A 142 -5.58 3.12 1.95
CA VAL A 142 -5.10 2.92 3.32
C VAL A 142 -5.01 1.45 3.70
N PHE A 143 -6.08 0.66 3.58
CA PHE A 143 -6.10 -0.75 3.98
C PHE A 143 -5.30 -1.64 3.01
N SER A 144 -5.29 -1.30 1.71
CA SER A 144 -4.38 -1.99 0.79
C SER A 144 -2.92 -1.78 1.21
N SER A 145 -2.55 -0.56 1.59
CA SER A 145 -1.20 -0.24 2.06
C SER A 145 -0.87 -0.94 3.38
N ILE A 146 -1.83 -1.00 4.31
CA ILE A 146 -1.71 -1.74 5.58
C ILE A 146 -1.44 -3.23 5.34
N LEU A 147 -2.13 -3.87 4.39
CA LEU A 147 -1.87 -5.27 4.03
C LEU A 147 -0.44 -5.49 3.58
N VAL A 148 0.07 -4.58 2.73
CA VAL A 148 1.46 -4.66 2.26
C VAL A 148 2.44 -4.46 3.41
N CYS A 149 2.24 -3.45 4.27
CA CYS A 149 3.07 -3.23 5.46
C CYS A 149 3.15 -4.46 6.35
N ARG A 150 1.99 -5.02 6.72
CA ARG A 150 1.91 -6.20 7.60
C ARG A 150 2.58 -7.40 6.99
N GLU A 151 2.40 -7.62 5.69
CA GLU A 151 3.06 -8.72 5.00
C GLU A 151 4.57 -8.52 4.95
N LEU A 152 5.06 -7.32 4.65
CA LEU A 152 6.48 -7.00 4.68
C LEU A 152 7.09 -7.21 6.07
N GLN A 153 6.44 -6.71 7.13
CA GLN A 153 6.87 -6.94 8.52
C GLN A 153 6.94 -8.43 8.88
N ARG A 154 6.10 -9.26 8.24
CA ARG A 154 6.07 -10.71 8.46
C ARG A 154 7.19 -11.45 7.71
N ILE A 155 7.51 -11.04 6.49
CA ILE A 155 8.39 -11.82 5.60
C ILE A 155 9.79 -11.24 5.41
N ALA A 156 9.98 -9.95 5.68
CA ALA A 156 11.24 -9.26 5.49
C ALA A 156 11.91 -9.00 6.83
N ALA A 157 13.17 -9.42 6.96
CA ALA A 157 14.02 -9.08 8.10
C ALA A 157 14.74 -7.73 7.95
N ALA A 158 14.49 -7.01 6.85
CA ALA A 158 15.14 -5.74 6.55
C ALA A 158 14.60 -4.61 7.45
N PRO A 159 15.44 -3.65 7.88
CA PRO A 159 14.96 -2.48 8.58
C PRO A 159 14.14 -1.60 7.63
N MET A 160 12.94 -1.22 8.07
CA MET A 160 11.95 -0.51 7.25
C MET A 160 11.39 0.70 7.99
N LEU A 161 11.21 1.80 7.26
CA LEU A 161 10.45 2.96 7.70
C LEU A 161 9.27 3.15 6.75
N PHE A 162 8.04 2.94 7.24
CA PHE A 162 6.84 3.19 6.45
C PHE A 162 6.45 4.68 6.50
N VAL A 163 6.13 5.23 5.34
CA VAL A 163 5.69 6.62 5.17
C VAL A 163 4.40 6.62 4.36
N PHE A 164 3.38 7.31 4.84
CA PHE A 164 2.07 7.40 4.20
C PHE A 164 1.80 8.84 3.80
N GLY A 165 1.50 9.08 2.52
CA GLY A 165 1.19 10.41 2.00
C GLY A 165 0.01 10.37 1.03
N GLY A 166 -0.68 11.49 0.88
CA GLY A 166 -1.85 11.60 -0.02
C GLY A 166 -3.11 12.02 0.70
N ALA A 167 -4.19 12.23 -0.07
CA ALA A 167 -5.41 12.84 0.46
C ALA A 167 -6.09 11.98 1.55
N SER A 168 -5.92 10.66 1.55
CA SER A 168 -6.58 9.78 2.53
C SER A 168 -5.93 9.81 3.91
N VAL A 169 -4.68 10.25 4.05
CA VAL A 169 -3.96 10.24 5.35
C VAL A 169 -4.09 11.56 6.13
N THR A 170 -4.77 12.55 5.59
CA THR A 170 -5.09 13.80 6.31
C THR A 170 -6.18 13.60 7.36
N MET A 171 -6.95 12.52 7.24
CA MET A 171 -8.04 12.15 8.13
C MET A 171 -7.51 11.49 9.42
N PRO A 172 -7.98 11.89 10.62
CA PRO A 172 -7.59 11.25 11.89
C PRO A 172 -7.82 9.74 11.93
N GLU A 173 -8.86 9.26 11.23
CA GLU A 173 -9.26 7.87 11.11
C GLU A 173 -8.14 7.01 10.50
N THR A 174 -7.31 7.58 9.63
CA THR A 174 -6.20 6.84 9.02
C THR A 174 -5.13 6.49 10.04
N ARG A 175 -4.81 7.40 10.98
CA ARG A 175 -3.88 7.09 12.07
C ARG A 175 -4.45 6.01 13.00
N GLN A 176 -5.74 6.08 13.28
CA GLN A 176 -6.42 5.06 14.09
C GLN A 176 -6.42 3.70 13.39
N ALA A 177 -6.64 3.66 12.07
CA ALA A 177 -6.54 2.45 11.28
C ALA A 177 -5.13 1.86 11.32
N LEU A 178 -4.08 2.67 11.06
CA LEU A 178 -2.69 2.20 11.13
C LEU A 178 -2.37 1.59 12.50
N ALA A 179 -2.74 2.28 13.59
CA ALA A 179 -2.53 1.79 14.95
C ALA A 179 -3.30 0.50 15.26
N LEU A 180 -4.58 0.43 14.85
CA LEU A 180 -5.43 -0.76 15.02
C LEU A 180 -4.80 -2.00 14.37
N TRP A 181 -4.14 -1.81 13.24
CA TRP A 181 -3.53 -2.87 12.46
C TRP A 181 -2.04 -3.12 12.78
N GLY A 182 -1.50 -2.46 13.82
CA GLY A 182 -0.11 -2.63 14.25
C GLY A 182 0.91 -2.12 13.23
N VAL A 183 0.54 -1.11 12.44
CA VAL A 183 1.43 -0.49 11.45
C VAL A 183 1.97 0.82 11.99
N ASP A 184 3.25 0.82 12.35
CA ASP A 184 3.98 2.02 12.72
C ASP A 184 4.51 2.71 11.46
N GLY A 185 4.17 3.99 11.29
CA GLY A 185 4.64 4.76 10.15
C GLY A 185 4.43 6.27 10.29
N LEU A 186 5.18 7.01 9.48
CA LEU A 186 5.07 8.47 9.41
C LEU A 186 3.92 8.86 8.47
N VAL A 187 3.18 9.89 8.84
CA VAL A 187 2.08 10.42 8.01
C VAL A 187 2.44 11.82 7.51
N VAL A 188 2.42 12.00 6.20
CA VAL A 188 2.66 13.28 5.51
C VAL A 188 1.32 13.94 5.21
N GLN A 189 1.04 15.08 5.85
CA GLN A 189 -0.25 15.80 5.76
C GLN A 189 -0.29 16.87 4.66
N SER A 190 0.82 17.11 3.96
CA SER A 190 0.96 18.10 2.89
C SER A 190 1.34 17.44 1.56
N ASN A 191 1.69 18.27 0.56
CA ASN A 191 2.43 17.81 -0.61
C ASN A 191 3.64 16.98 -0.18
N GLY A 192 3.88 15.86 -0.85
CA GLY A 192 4.80 14.82 -0.40
C GLY A 192 6.28 15.15 -0.65
N GLU A 193 6.57 16.01 -1.62
CA GLU A 193 7.92 16.28 -2.13
C GLU A 193 8.86 16.82 -1.05
N ALA A 194 8.55 17.98 -0.46
CA ALA A 194 9.41 18.63 0.51
C ALA A 194 9.57 17.82 1.82
N PRO A 195 8.51 17.21 2.40
CA PRO A 195 8.65 16.32 3.55
C PRO A 195 9.47 15.07 3.24
N LEU A 196 9.31 14.46 2.06
CA LEU A 196 10.11 13.30 1.65
C LEU A 196 11.59 13.67 1.50
N GLU A 197 11.89 14.82 0.89
CA GLU A 197 13.25 15.33 0.79
C GLU A 197 13.86 15.57 2.17
N ALA A 198 13.14 16.25 3.07
CA ALA A 198 13.61 16.50 4.43
C ALA A 198 13.86 15.20 5.19
N LEU A 199 12.96 14.21 5.07
CA LEU A 199 13.10 12.90 5.69
C LEU A 199 14.35 12.18 5.18
N VAL A 200 14.50 12.05 3.86
CA VAL A 200 15.62 11.33 3.24
C VAL A 200 16.96 11.98 3.61
N ARG A 201 17.05 13.31 3.56
CA ARG A 201 18.27 14.04 3.96
C ARG A 201 18.58 13.85 5.45
N THR A 202 17.57 13.83 6.31
CA THR A 202 17.74 13.58 7.74
C THR A 202 18.29 12.18 7.98
N ILE A 203 17.73 11.15 7.35
CA ILE A 203 18.20 9.78 7.48
C ILE A 203 19.63 9.63 6.92
N ALA A 204 19.94 10.28 5.81
CA ALA A 204 21.29 10.26 5.23
C ALA A 204 22.35 10.98 6.09
N ALA A 205 21.93 11.85 7.00
CA ALA A 205 22.80 12.54 7.94
C ALA A 205 22.96 11.82 9.29
N LEU A 206 22.22 10.73 9.52
CA LEU A 206 22.40 9.92 10.73
C LEU A 206 23.76 9.23 10.70
N PRO A 207 24.45 9.09 11.86
CA PRO A 207 25.70 8.32 11.95
C PRO A 207 25.46 6.86 11.53
N GLU A 208 26.44 6.26 10.85
CA GLU A 208 26.48 4.80 10.68
C GLU A 208 26.77 4.18 12.06
N GLU A 209 25.82 3.40 12.61
CA GLU A 209 26.01 2.63 13.85
C GLU A 209 26.91 1.41 13.65
#